data_AF-A0A942UXF2-F1
#
_entry.id   AF-A0A942UXF2-F1
#
_cell.length_a   1.000
_cell.length_b   1.000
_cell.length_c   1.000
_cell.angle_alpha   90.00
_cell.angle_beta   90.00
_cell.angle_gamma   90.00
#
_symmetry.space_group_name_H-M   'P 1'
#
loop_
_entity.id
_entity.type
_entity.pdbx_description
1 polymer ?
#
loop_
_entity_poly.entity_id
_entity_poly.type
_entity_poly.pdbx_seq_one_letter_code
_entity_poly.pdbx_strand_id
1 'polypeptide(L)'
;MSDIEHTNYKLSKLAEMNLEGIINKETYEEKYHATTKRLEELKEEANSLDGTHEQEKLLKDKLKSFRKAFDNNELLEVFDREVFENSIDKVIIGKTDESGKVNPYSVTFVFKAGMELEEDVSVKKTKGIHGNNKDVVYSYYADDTCGNLLTLDQNKNLTW
;
A
#
# COMPACT_ATOMS: atom_id res chain seq x y z
N MET A 1 12.83 -29.60 -23.09
CA MET A 1 11.70 -29.47 -24.03
C MET A 1 10.50 -29.11 -23.20
N SER A 2 9.94 -27.91 -23.39
CA SER A 2 8.79 -27.40 -22.63
C SER A 2 7.54 -28.24 -22.93
N ASP A 3 6.58 -28.31 -21.99
CA ASP A 3 5.32 -29.02 -22.20
C ASP A 3 4.53 -28.49 -23.41
N ILE A 4 4.68 -27.19 -23.72
CA ILE A 4 4.13 -26.53 -24.91
C ILE A 4 4.82 -27.03 -26.19
N GLU A 5 6.15 -27.20 -26.17
CA GLU A 5 6.91 -27.73 -27.32
C GLU A 5 6.52 -29.19 -27.60
N HIS A 6 6.36 -29.99 -26.56
CA HIS A 6 5.94 -31.38 -26.67
C HIS A 6 4.49 -31.53 -27.16
N THR A 7 3.57 -30.66 -26.76
CA THR A 7 2.19 -30.66 -27.27
C THR A 7 2.10 -30.19 -28.72
N ASN A 8 2.86 -29.17 -29.12
CA ASN A 8 2.98 -28.76 -30.53
C ASN A 8 3.54 -29.88 -31.41
N TYR A 9 4.58 -30.58 -30.94
CA TYR A 9 5.14 -31.73 -31.66
C TYR A 9 4.10 -32.85 -31.86
N LYS A 10 3.27 -33.13 -30.85
CA LYS A 10 2.17 -34.10 -30.98
C LYS A 10 1.13 -33.66 -32.01
N LEU A 11 0.80 -32.37 -32.08
CA LEU A 11 -0.11 -31.81 -33.10
C LEU A 11 0.44 -31.98 -34.51
N SER A 12 1.72 -31.65 -34.72
CA SER A 12 2.39 -31.84 -36.02
C SER A 12 2.38 -33.31 -36.46
N LYS A 13 2.70 -34.22 -35.52
CA LYS A 13 2.70 -35.66 -35.79
C LYS A 13 1.31 -36.23 -36.08
N LEU A 14 0.26 -35.68 -35.44
CA LEU A 14 -1.14 -36.03 -35.71
C LEU A 14 -1.57 -35.60 -37.12
N ALA A 15 -1.17 -34.41 -37.55
CA ALA A 15 -1.45 -33.92 -38.90
C ALA A 15 -0.77 -34.80 -39.96
N GLU A 16 0.48 -35.20 -39.73
CA GLU A 16 1.24 -36.10 -40.61
C GLU A 16 0.58 -37.48 -40.74
N MET A 17 0.20 -38.11 -39.63
CA MET A 17 -0.50 -39.41 -39.65
C MET A 17 -1.86 -39.38 -40.36
N ASN A 18 -2.56 -38.24 -40.33
CA ASN A 18 -3.83 -38.05 -41.05
C ASN A 18 -3.62 -37.88 -42.55
N LEU A 19 -2.55 -37.19 -42.97
CA LEU A 19 -2.16 -37.08 -44.38
C LEU A 19 -1.72 -38.44 -44.96
N GLU A 20 -1.08 -39.28 -44.16
CA GLU A 20 -0.70 -40.65 -44.52
C GLU A 20 -1.88 -41.64 -44.53
N GLY A 21 -3.07 -41.20 -44.10
CA GLY A 21 -4.28 -42.03 -44.05
C GLY A 21 -4.24 -43.14 -42.98
N ILE A 22 -3.29 -43.06 -42.04
CA ILE A 22 -3.10 -44.05 -40.95
C ILE A 22 -4.24 -43.97 -39.93
N ILE A 23 -4.84 -42.79 -39.78
CA ILE A 23 -5.95 -42.51 -38.86
C ILE A 23 -7.13 -41.95 -39.64
N ASN A 24 -8.34 -42.30 -39.21
CA ASN A 24 -9.56 -41.78 -39.80
C ASN A 24 -9.84 -40.35 -39.32
N LYS A 25 -10.67 -39.63 -40.09
CA LYS A 25 -11.01 -38.23 -39.85
C LYS A 25 -11.60 -37.98 -38.46
N GLU A 26 -12.49 -38.87 -37.99
CA GLU A 26 -13.14 -38.76 -36.69
C GLU A 26 -12.13 -38.86 -35.53
N THR A 27 -11.23 -39.85 -35.57
CA THR A 27 -10.17 -40.02 -34.55
C THR A 27 -9.17 -38.86 -34.59
N TYR A 28 -8.92 -38.29 -35.78
CA TYR A 28 -8.07 -37.11 -35.93
C TYR A 28 -8.72 -35.87 -35.29
N GLU A 29 -9.99 -35.60 -35.58
CA GLU A 29 -10.71 -34.45 -35.04
C GLU A 29 -10.80 -34.50 -33.50
N GLU A 30 -11.13 -35.67 -32.93
CA GLU A 30 -11.16 -35.84 -31.46
C GLU A 30 -9.79 -35.58 -30.82
N LYS A 31 -8.73 -36.19 -31.36
CA LYS A 31 -7.36 -36.03 -30.82
C LYS A 31 -6.83 -34.62 -31.04
N TYR A 32 -7.14 -33.99 -32.16
CA TYR A 32 -6.79 -32.61 -32.46
C TYR A 32 -7.46 -31.67 -31.46
N HIS A 33 -8.77 -31.85 -31.23
CA HIS A 33 -9.52 -31.00 -30.30
C HIS A 33 -9.04 -31.17 -28.85
N ALA A 34 -8.77 -32.41 -28.42
CA ALA A 34 -8.22 -32.68 -27.09
C ALA A 34 -6.82 -32.09 -26.90
N THR A 35 -5.95 -32.22 -27.92
CA THR A 35 -4.58 -31.72 -27.85
C THR A 35 -4.53 -30.19 -27.92
N THR A 36 -5.40 -29.56 -28.72
CA THR A 36 -5.51 -28.09 -28.83
C THR A 36 -6.05 -27.48 -27.54
N LYS A 37 -7.09 -28.09 -26.94
CA LYS A 37 -7.62 -27.63 -25.66
C LYS A 37 -6.55 -27.63 -24.56
N ARG A 38 -5.75 -28.70 -24.46
CA ARG A 38 -4.64 -28.77 -23.51
C ARG A 38 -3.55 -27.73 -23.78
N LEU A 39 -3.31 -27.39 -25.04
CA LEU A 39 -2.36 -26.34 -25.43
C LEU A 39 -2.86 -24.96 -24.99
N GLU A 40 -4.15 -24.67 -25.12
CA GLU A 40 -4.76 -23.42 -24.67
C GLU A 40 -4.69 -23.28 -23.15
N GLU A 41 -5.09 -24.32 -22.41
CA GLU A 41 -5.01 -24.34 -20.93
C GLU A 41 -3.58 -24.07 -20.42
N LEU A 42 -2.57 -24.73 -21.01
CA LEU A 42 -1.16 -24.52 -20.64
C LEU A 42 -0.67 -23.10 -20.94
N LYS A 43 -1.15 -22.48 -22.03
CA LYS A 43 -0.78 -21.10 -22.38
C LYS A 43 -1.43 -20.09 -21.43
N GLU A 44 -2.67 -20.31 -21.04
CA GLU A 44 -3.36 -19.45 -20.06
C GLU A 44 -2.66 -19.52 -18.69
N GLU A 45 -2.32 -20.72 -18.23
CA GLU A 45 -1.60 -20.91 -16.97
C GLU A 45 -0.23 -20.21 -17.00
N ALA A 46 0.54 -20.39 -18.09
CA ALA A 46 1.83 -19.73 -18.27
C ALA A 46 1.72 -18.20 -18.26
N ASN A 47 0.73 -17.62 -18.96
CA ASN A 47 0.49 -16.18 -18.96
C ASN A 47 0.10 -15.66 -17.57
N SER A 48 -0.69 -16.44 -16.81
CA SER A 48 -1.08 -16.07 -15.45
C SER A 48 0.11 -16.07 -14.49
N LEU A 49 1.01 -17.05 -14.62
CA LEU A 49 2.25 -17.16 -13.86
C LEU A 49 3.21 -16.02 -14.21
N ASP A 50 3.36 -15.67 -15.49
CA ASP A 50 4.23 -14.57 -15.92
C ASP A 50 3.70 -13.21 -15.42
N GLY A 51 2.38 -13.02 -15.45
CA GLY A 51 1.73 -11.84 -14.89
C GLY A 51 1.96 -11.67 -13.38
N THR A 52 1.90 -12.76 -12.62
CA THR A 52 2.19 -12.73 -11.18
C THR A 52 3.67 -12.50 -10.89
N HIS A 53 4.57 -13.08 -11.70
CA HIS A 53 6.01 -12.88 -11.59
C HIS A 53 6.44 -11.42 -11.81
N GLU A 54 5.92 -10.76 -12.85
CA GLU A 54 6.20 -9.34 -13.10
C GLU A 54 5.66 -8.43 -11.99
N GLN A 55 4.47 -8.74 -11.44
CA GLN A 55 3.95 -8.02 -10.28
C GLN A 55 4.87 -8.16 -9.05
N GLU A 56 5.33 -9.38 -8.75
CA GLU A 56 6.24 -9.64 -7.62
C GLU A 56 7.57 -8.90 -7.80
N LYS A 57 8.11 -8.89 -9.02
CA LYS A 57 9.33 -8.17 -9.38
C LYS A 57 9.17 -6.66 -9.20
N LEU A 58 8.07 -6.07 -9.68
CA LEU A 58 7.77 -4.66 -9.46
C LEU A 58 7.66 -4.30 -7.98
N LEU A 59 7.02 -5.15 -7.17
CA LEU A 59 6.95 -4.96 -5.72
C LEU A 59 8.33 -5.01 -5.06
N LYS A 60 9.19 -5.96 -5.45
CA LYS A 60 10.57 -6.06 -4.96
C LYS A 60 11.40 -4.83 -5.33
N ASP A 61 11.26 -4.32 -6.54
CA ASP A 61 11.98 -3.12 -7.00
C ASP A 61 11.51 -1.87 -6.23
N LYS A 62 10.19 -1.72 -6.01
CA LYS A 62 9.64 -0.65 -5.16
C LYS A 62 10.10 -0.76 -3.71
N LEU A 63 10.18 -1.97 -3.15
CA LEU A 63 10.70 -2.18 -1.80
C LEU A 63 12.19 -1.82 -1.70
N LYS A 64 12.96 -2.11 -2.75
CA LYS A 64 14.38 -1.78 -2.83
C LYS A 64 14.61 -0.28 -2.94
N SER A 65 13.82 0.43 -3.75
CA SER A 65 13.90 1.89 -3.82
C SER A 65 13.47 2.54 -2.51
N PHE A 66 12.44 2.01 -1.85
CA PHE A 66 12.01 2.44 -0.52
C PHE A 66 13.15 2.27 0.49
N ARG A 67 13.75 1.08 0.59
CA ARG A 67 14.92 0.86 1.49
C ARG A 67 16.07 1.81 1.20
N LYS A 68 16.39 2.05 -0.08
CA LYS A 68 17.46 2.98 -0.47
C LYS A 68 17.17 4.43 -0.03
N ALA A 69 15.92 4.88 -0.12
CA ALA A 69 15.53 6.21 0.36
C ALA A 69 15.71 6.35 1.89
N PHE A 70 15.45 5.27 2.63
CA PHE A 70 15.68 5.22 4.08
C PHE A 70 17.17 5.07 4.45
N ASP A 71 17.94 4.23 3.74
CA ASP A 71 19.36 3.97 4.02
C ASP A 71 20.25 5.20 3.78
N ASN A 72 19.86 6.07 2.84
CA ASN A 72 20.55 7.33 2.58
C ASN A 72 20.20 8.43 3.59
N ASN A 73 19.28 8.17 4.53
CA ASN A 73 18.83 9.14 5.53
C ASN A 73 18.39 10.48 4.90
N GLU A 74 17.93 10.44 3.64
CA GLU A 74 17.55 11.61 2.87
C GLU A 74 16.25 12.14 3.49
N LEU A 75 16.34 13.29 4.15
CA LEU A 75 15.17 13.96 4.69
C LEU A 75 14.22 14.22 3.52
N LEU A 76 12.97 13.78 3.65
CA LEU A 76 11.93 14.09 2.67
C LEU A 76 11.80 15.62 2.56
N GLU A 77 12.25 16.19 1.43
CA GLU A 77 12.12 17.63 1.17
C GLU A 77 10.65 18.05 0.98
N VAL A 78 9.81 17.12 0.54
CA VAL A 78 8.37 17.30 0.31
C VAL A 78 7.60 16.26 1.12
N PHE A 79 6.51 16.69 1.76
CA PHE A 79 5.64 15.80 2.50
C PHE A 79 4.90 14.84 1.56
N ASP A 80 5.07 13.54 1.79
CA ASP A 80 4.35 12.47 1.10
C ASP A 80 3.28 11.89 2.05
N ARG A 81 2.02 12.07 1.67
CA ARG A 81 0.87 11.62 2.45
C ARG A 81 0.79 10.10 2.55
N GLU A 82 1.08 9.38 1.46
CA GLU A 82 0.98 7.92 1.42
C GLU A 82 2.05 7.28 2.31
N VAL A 83 3.26 7.83 2.30
CA VAL A 83 4.35 7.40 3.21
C VAL A 83 3.95 7.66 4.67
N PHE A 84 3.35 8.82 4.97
CA PHE A 84 2.91 9.16 6.31
C PHE A 84 1.83 8.21 6.83
N GLU A 85 0.76 8.00 6.06
CA GLU A 85 -0.38 7.12 6.43
C GLU A 85 0.06 5.66 6.61
N ASN A 86 1.09 5.23 5.88
CA ASN A 86 1.62 3.86 5.98
C ASN A 86 2.65 3.68 7.10
N SER A 87 3.39 4.73 7.46
CA SER A 87 4.47 4.64 8.46
C SER A 87 3.98 4.91 9.89
N ILE A 88 3.05 5.85 10.05
CA ILE A 88 2.54 6.32 11.34
C ILE A 88 1.24 5.60 11.71
N ASP A 89 1.14 5.13 12.95
CA ASP A 89 -0.08 4.58 13.55
C ASP A 89 -0.93 5.68 14.16
N LYS A 90 -0.32 6.52 15.01
CA LYS A 90 -0.98 7.65 15.67
C LYS A 90 -0.02 8.79 15.93
N VAL A 91 -0.58 9.99 16.04
CA VAL A 91 0.13 11.20 16.48
C VAL A 91 -0.52 11.72 17.74
N ILE A 92 0.28 11.95 18.78
CA ILE A 92 -0.17 12.51 20.05
C ILE A 92 0.33 13.96 20.12
N ILE A 93 -0.60 14.89 20.33
CA ILE A 93 -0.30 16.31 20.49
C ILE A 93 -0.40 16.66 21.97
N GLY A 94 0.68 17.23 22.47
CA GLY A 94 0.88 17.56 23.86
C GLY A 94 1.31 16.37 24.71
N LYS A 95 1.85 16.69 25.89
CA LYS A 95 2.27 15.71 26.89
C LYS A 95 1.94 16.22 28.28
N THR A 96 1.62 15.30 29.18
CA THR A 96 1.45 15.62 30.59
C THR A 96 2.60 15.00 31.37
N ASP A 97 3.37 15.84 32.05
CA ASP A 97 4.45 15.38 32.93
C ASP A 97 3.88 14.69 34.18
N GLU A 98 4.71 13.93 34.90
CA GLU A 98 4.34 13.26 36.15
C GLU A 98 3.78 14.22 37.22
N SER A 99 4.12 15.51 37.12
CA SER A 99 3.61 16.58 37.99
C SER A 99 2.21 17.10 37.58
N GLY A 100 1.59 16.54 36.54
CA GLY A 100 0.27 16.96 36.03
C GLY A 100 0.30 18.22 35.17
N LYS A 101 1.50 18.73 34.83
CA LYS A 101 1.65 19.89 33.96
C LYS A 101 1.50 19.47 32.49
N VAL A 102 0.61 20.13 31.76
CA VAL A 102 0.40 19.91 30.33
C VAL A 102 1.34 20.80 29.52
N ASN A 103 2.13 20.19 28.63
CA ASN A 103 2.87 20.86 27.57
C ASN A 103 2.14 20.64 26.23
N PRO A 104 1.42 21.63 25.68
CA PRO A 104 0.71 21.47 24.42
C PRO A 104 1.62 21.51 23.18
N TYR A 105 2.91 21.88 23.33
CA TYR A 105 3.87 22.02 22.23
C TYR A 105 4.72 20.77 22.00
N SER A 106 4.40 19.65 22.64
CA SER A 106 5.02 18.36 22.37
C SER A 106 4.30 17.64 21.23
N VAL A 107 5.04 16.97 20.34
CA VAL A 107 4.45 16.09 19.33
C VAL A 107 5.12 14.72 19.42
N THR A 108 4.31 13.66 19.55
CA THR A 108 4.80 12.28 19.56
C THR A 108 4.23 11.52 18.38
N PHE A 109 5.11 10.98 17.55
CA PHE A 109 4.79 10.08 16.45
C PHE A 109 4.94 8.64 16.90
N VAL A 110 3.87 7.85 16.79
CA VAL A 110 3.90 6.41 17.04
C VAL A 110 3.86 5.70 15.70
N PHE A 111 4.87 4.90 15.41
CA PHE A 111 5.00 4.17 14.17
C PHE A 111 4.24 2.85 14.24
N LYS A 112 3.72 2.37 13.10
CA LYS A 112 3.10 1.03 13.02
C LYS A 112 4.07 -0.10 13.38
N ALA A 113 5.37 0.16 13.30
CA ALA A 113 6.44 -0.75 13.73
C ALA A 113 6.64 -0.81 15.26
N GLY A 114 5.87 -0.06 16.04
CA GLY A 114 5.95 -0.03 17.51
C GLY A 114 7.04 0.87 18.08
N MET A 115 7.62 1.75 17.27
CA MET A 115 8.57 2.78 17.71
C MET A 115 7.84 4.09 18.03
N GLU A 116 8.43 4.92 18.88
CA GLU A 116 7.90 6.25 19.21
C GLU A 116 9.00 7.31 19.03
N LEU A 117 8.64 8.44 18.44
CA LEU A 117 9.49 9.62 18.29
C LEU A 117 8.78 10.82 18.90
N GLU A 118 9.32 11.35 20.00
CA GLU A 118 8.82 12.55 20.67
C GLU A 118 9.72 13.74 20.35
N GLU A 119 9.11 14.87 20.00
CA GLU A 119 9.81 16.14 19.80
C GLU A 119 9.09 17.28 20.52
N ASP A 120 9.83 18.03 21.35
CA ASP A 120 9.33 19.23 22.02
C ASP A 120 9.57 20.46 21.14
N VAL A 121 8.47 21.07 20.67
CA VAL A 121 8.48 22.21 19.76
C VAL A 121 8.46 23.54 20.52
N SER A 122 8.43 23.53 21.86
CA SER A 122 8.39 24.74 22.71
C SER A 122 9.51 25.75 22.41
N VAL A 123 10.66 25.28 21.88
CA VAL A 123 11.85 26.10 21.65
C VAL A 123 11.93 26.63 20.21
N LYS A 124 11.18 26.06 19.26
CA LYS A 124 11.25 26.44 17.84
C LYS A 124 10.36 27.67 17.61
N LYS A 125 10.92 28.87 17.83
CA LYS A 125 10.30 30.14 17.39
C LYS A 125 10.14 30.10 15.87
N THR A 126 8.95 29.78 15.39
CA THR A 126 8.62 29.98 13.98
C THR A 126 8.64 31.48 13.71
N LYS A 127 9.52 31.93 12.81
CA LYS A 127 9.30 33.22 12.14
C LYS A 127 8.03 33.01 11.32
N GLY A 128 6.89 33.44 11.84
CA GLY A 128 5.60 33.30 11.17
C GLY A 128 5.67 33.84 9.74
N ILE A 129 4.98 33.16 8.82
CA ILE A 129 4.86 33.54 7.40
C ILE A 129 4.03 34.85 7.26
N HIS A 130 3.30 35.26 8.30
CA HIS A 130 2.59 36.54 8.32
C HIS A 130 3.44 37.61 9.00
N GLY A 131 3.83 38.61 8.21
CA GLY A 131 4.64 39.73 8.64
C GLY A 131 4.04 40.49 9.82
N ASN A 132 4.94 40.92 10.71
CA ASN A 132 4.77 42.00 11.68
C ASN A 132 3.76 41.77 12.82
N ASN A 133 3.90 40.68 13.57
CA ASN A 133 3.90 40.78 15.03
C ASN A 133 4.59 39.56 15.65
N LYS A 134 5.63 39.81 16.45
CA LYS A 134 6.25 38.79 17.29
C LYS A 134 5.31 38.63 18.49
N ASP A 135 4.99 37.40 18.86
CA ASP A 135 4.14 36.99 19.99
C ASP A 135 2.65 36.76 19.67
N VAL A 136 2.35 35.94 18.65
CA VAL A 136 1.07 35.20 18.64
C VAL A 136 1.36 33.75 18.92
N VAL A 137 1.40 33.44 20.22
CA VAL A 137 1.17 32.09 20.73
C VAL A 137 -0.33 31.83 20.54
N TYR A 138 -0.70 30.79 19.78
CA TYR A 138 -2.11 30.40 19.66
C TYR A 138 -2.66 30.14 21.07
N SER A 139 -3.65 30.93 21.49
CA SER A 139 -4.26 30.78 22.80
C SER A 139 -5.16 29.55 22.81
N TYR A 140 -4.85 28.60 23.68
CA TYR A 140 -5.66 27.39 23.92
C TYR A 140 -6.87 27.70 24.84
N TYR A 141 -7.55 28.83 24.65
CA TYR A 141 -8.82 29.05 25.35
C TYR A 141 -9.85 28.06 24.78
N ALA A 142 -10.58 27.37 25.66
CA ALA A 142 -11.55 26.34 25.27
C ALA A 142 -12.58 26.87 24.26
N ASP A 143 -12.87 28.17 24.33
CA ASP A 143 -13.84 28.88 23.51
C ASP A 143 -13.38 29.10 22.06
N ASP A 144 -12.07 28.94 21.78
CA ASP A 144 -11.46 29.15 20.46
C ASP A 144 -11.30 27.85 19.66
N THR A 145 -11.66 26.69 20.25
CA THR A 145 -11.69 25.42 19.53
C THR A 145 -13.10 25.11 19.05
N CYS A 146 -13.26 24.87 17.74
CA CYS A 146 -14.53 24.52 17.10
C CYS A 146 -15.03 23.09 17.44
N GLY A 147 -14.69 22.58 18.62
CA GLY A 147 -14.94 21.21 19.02
C GLY A 147 -15.35 21.09 20.48
N ASN A 148 -16.46 21.72 20.88
CA ASN A 148 -17.22 21.17 22.00
C ASN A 148 -18.70 21.56 21.98
N LEU A 149 -19.56 20.57 21.74
CA LEU A 149 -20.97 20.62 22.14
C LEU A 149 -21.37 19.22 22.61
N LEU A 150 -20.70 18.75 23.66
CA LEU A 150 -21.18 17.66 24.51
C LEU A 150 -20.98 18.04 25.97
N THR A 151 -21.68 19.09 26.42
CA THR A 151 -22.07 19.17 27.82
C THR A 151 -23.32 18.32 27.98
N LEU A 152 -23.22 17.28 28.81
CA LEU A 152 -24.32 16.48 29.33
C LEU A 152 -25.50 17.39 29.72
N ASP A 153 -26.57 17.38 28.92
CA ASP A 153 -27.86 17.91 29.37
C ASP A 153 -28.55 16.79 30.14
N GLN A 154 -28.54 16.90 31.47
CA GLN A 154 -29.44 16.12 32.28
C GLN A 154 -30.85 16.63 32.00
N ASN A 155 -31.63 15.77 31.31
CA ASN A 155 -33.09 15.80 31.22
C ASN A 155 -33.67 16.50 29.98
N LYS A 156 -33.84 15.73 28.89
CA LYS A 156 -35.02 15.79 28.00
C LYS A 156 -35.12 14.52 27.16
N ASN A 157 -36.32 13.95 27.15
CA ASN A 157 -36.65 12.63 26.63
C ASN A 157 -36.35 12.43 25.14
N LEU A 158 -35.87 11.23 24.83
CA LEU A 158 -35.71 10.67 23.49
C LEU A 158 -37.08 10.40 22.85
N THR A 159 -37.27 10.87 21.61
CA THR A 159 -38.16 10.26 20.63
C THR A 159 -37.44 10.22 19.29
N TRP A 160 -37.45 9.04 18.67
CA TRP A 160 -36.68 8.62 17.49
C TRP A 160 -36.86 9.50 16.25
#